data_AF-A0A835BVL2-F1
#
_entry.id   AF-A0A835BVL2-F1
#
_cell.length_a   1.000
_cell.length_b   1.000
_cell.length_c   1.000
_cell.angle_alpha   90.00
_cell.angle_beta   90.00
_cell.angle_gamma   90.00
#
_symmetry.space_group_name_H-M   'P 1'
#
loop_
_entity.id
_entity.type
_entity.pdbx_description
1 polymer ?
#
loop_
_entity_poly.entity_id
_entity_poly.type
_entity_poly.pdbx_seq_one_letter_code
_entity_poly.pdbx_strand_id
1 'polypeptide(L)'
;MGAGVVIIATLALDAAARKEIGSNRSIILKLMRAFLIPSENNDGSLALQTAAGKALGNLTITTAVCTDNCCDILFEDPELKLNNLIDLLDDEEYMCVAANLLHNLCANSRGNMMVINLRANGHLQSVLLPTVMQMVRTTEGKQLEAALCVASQIGYVIPEYFVQMLESDTNAAAAELVEKLVNTLKSIREPSPDYPRIRRLLVELVTSIVEKCPRYKEIFLQKGMNDALDMVKGTPSRLEKYRVFLGDEGVVAENLPMRDLIDKARRLINLETPTPDAQPVQP
;
A
#
# COMPACT_ATOMS: atom_id res chain seq x y z
N MET A 1 -26.95 7.41 12.43
CA MET A 1 -26.11 6.65 11.46
C MET A 1 -24.71 6.39 11.99
N GLY A 2 -24.05 7.36 12.65
CA GLY A 2 -22.68 7.25 13.20
C GLY A 2 -22.37 5.96 13.96
N ALA A 3 -23.13 5.63 15.01
CA ALA A 3 -22.88 4.45 15.83
C ALA A 3 -22.90 3.13 15.03
N GLY A 4 -23.80 2.99 14.05
CA GLY A 4 -23.89 1.79 13.22
C GLY A 4 -22.65 1.58 12.34
N VAL A 5 -22.08 2.66 11.80
CA VAL A 5 -20.87 2.58 10.98
C VAL A 5 -19.64 2.20 11.81
N VAL A 6 -19.52 2.75 13.03
CA VAL A 6 -18.46 2.37 13.97
C VAL A 6 -18.56 0.88 14.37
N ILE A 7 -19.78 0.38 14.60
CA ILE A 7 -20.02 -1.04 14.86
C ILE A 7 -19.58 -1.89 13.66
N ILE A 8 -19.96 -1.50 12.43
CA ILE A 8 -19.54 -2.22 11.22
C ILE A 8 -18.01 -2.23 11.09
N ALA A 9 -17.35 -1.09 11.30
CA ALA A 9 -15.88 -1.03 11.23
C ALA A 9 -15.21 -2.00 12.21
N THR A 10 -15.76 -2.11 13.42
CA THR A 10 -15.25 -3.01 14.47
C THR A 10 -15.54 -4.47 14.14
N LEU A 11 -16.78 -4.81 13.77
CA LEU A 11 -17.17 -6.18 13.39
C LEU A 11 -16.38 -6.68 12.19
N ALA A 12 -16.11 -5.81 11.21
CA ALA A 12 -15.33 -6.14 10.04
C ALA A 12 -13.87 -6.52 10.36
N LEU A 13 -13.38 -6.39 11.59
CA LEU A 13 -12.06 -6.92 12.01
C LEU A 13 -12.07 -8.43 12.18
N ASP A 14 -13.21 -9.04 12.49
CA ASP A 14 -13.36 -10.50 12.51
C ASP A 14 -13.52 -11.05 11.09
N ALA A 15 -12.88 -12.19 10.80
CA ALA A 15 -12.87 -12.75 9.46
C ALA A 15 -14.25 -13.23 8.99
N ALA A 16 -15.06 -13.83 9.87
CA ALA A 16 -16.38 -14.34 9.53
C ALA A 16 -17.37 -13.19 9.33
N ALA A 17 -17.40 -12.23 10.26
CA ALA A 17 -18.25 -11.04 10.17
C ALA A 17 -17.88 -10.18 8.95
N ARG A 18 -16.59 -10.01 8.64
CA ARG A 18 -16.13 -9.31 7.42
C ARG A 18 -16.70 -9.94 6.15
N LYS A 19 -16.73 -11.28 6.06
CA LYS A 19 -17.29 -12.00 4.92
C LYS A 19 -18.81 -11.80 4.84
N GLU A 20 -19.51 -11.94 5.95
CA GLU A 20 -20.97 -11.78 6.02
C GLU A 20 -21.40 -10.37 5.63
N ILE A 21 -20.79 -9.35 6.25
CA ILE A 21 -21.07 -7.94 5.98
C ILE A 21 -20.68 -7.58 4.54
N GLY A 22 -19.50 -8.01 4.09
CA GLY A 22 -18.98 -7.73 2.75
C GLY A 22 -19.84 -8.30 1.63
N SER A 23 -20.50 -9.45 1.87
CA SER A 23 -21.44 -10.05 0.91
C SER A 23 -22.70 -9.21 0.68
N ASN A 24 -22.94 -8.17 1.49
CA ASN A 24 -24.05 -7.25 1.32
C ASN A 24 -23.61 -5.97 0.60
N ARG A 25 -23.75 -5.97 -0.72
CA ARG A 25 -23.48 -4.82 -1.59
C ARG A 25 -24.12 -3.51 -1.13
N SER A 26 -25.35 -3.56 -0.59
CA SER A 26 -26.03 -2.33 -0.13
C SER A 26 -25.27 -1.65 1.02
N ILE A 27 -24.62 -2.44 1.88
CA ILE A 27 -23.76 -1.91 2.94
C ILE A 27 -22.54 -1.22 2.33
N ILE A 28 -21.86 -1.86 1.39
CA ILE A 28 -20.69 -1.29 0.70
C ILE A 28 -21.03 0.05 0.03
N LEU A 29 -22.15 0.11 -0.72
CA LEU A 29 -22.57 1.34 -1.40
C LEU A 29 -22.91 2.48 -0.42
N LYS A 30 -23.56 2.16 0.72
CA LYS A 30 -23.86 3.16 1.76
C LYS A 30 -22.59 3.67 2.45
N LEU A 31 -21.63 2.77 2.71
CA LEU A 31 -20.34 3.16 3.28
C LEU A 31 -19.53 4.02 2.30
N MET A 32 -19.51 3.69 1.01
CA MET A 32 -18.85 4.50 -0.02
C MET A 32 -19.45 5.91 -0.10
N ARG A 33 -20.78 6.04 -0.05
CA ARG A 33 -21.44 7.36 0.00
C ARG A 33 -21.07 8.13 1.26
N ALA A 34 -21.11 7.47 2.43
CA ALA A 34 -20.74 8.09 3.69
C ALA A 34 -19.24 8.46 3.75
N PHE A 35 -18.38 7.77 3.00
CA PHE A 35 -16.94 8.05 2.98
C PHE A 35 -16.55 9.13 1.96
N LEU A 36 -17.17 9.16 0.77
CA LEU A 36 -16.75 10.07 -0.31
C LEU A 36 -17.55 11.38 -0.36
N ILE A 37 -18.73 11.44 0.28
CA ILE A 37 -19.59 12.62 0.23
C ILE A 37 -19.56 13.29 1.61
N PRO A 38 -18.89 14.46 1.75
CA PRO A 38 -18.92 15.22 2.99
C PRO A 38 -20.35 15.60 3.37
N SER A 39 -20.76 15.43 4.63
CA SER A 39 -22.03 15.99 5.08
C SER A 39 -21.88 17.49 5.32
N GLU A 40 -22.83 18.29 4.80
CA GLU A 40 -22.83 19.77 4.86
C GLU A 40 -22.92 20.36 6.29
N ASN A 41 -22.97 19.56 7.37
CA ASN A 41 -23.11 20.04 8.75
C ASN A 41 -22.10 19.38 9.72
N ASN A 42 -21.31 20.20 10.44
CA ASN A 42 -20.48 20.04 11.67
C ASN A 42 -19.82 18.68 12.02
N ASP A 43 -18.67 18.73 12.72
CA ASP A 43 -17.84 17.69 13.41
C ASP A 43 -18.32 16.22 13.45
N GLY A 44 -19.61 15.94 13.67
CA GLY A 44 -20.18 14.59 13.58
C GLY A 44 -20.14 13.98 12.16
N SER A 45 -20.04 14.80 11.12
CA SER A 45 -19.81 14.40 9.71
C SER A 45 -18.48 13.68 9.54
N LEU A 46 -17.45 14.22 10.18
CA LEU A 46 -16.08 13.80 10.02
C LEU A 46 -15.78 12.45 10.69
N ALA A 47 -16.23 12.28 11.95
CA ALA A 47 -16.12 11.01 12.64
C ALA A 47 -16.87 9.88 11.90
N LEU A 48 -18.03 10.20 11.29
CA LEU A 48 -18.78 9.26 10.46
C LEU A 48 -18.02 8.89 9.18
N GLN A 49 -17.45 9.88 8.48
CA GLN A 49 -16.69 9.68 7.24
C GLN A 49 -15.46 8.82 7.50
N THR A 50 -14.68 9.14 8.53
CA THR A 50 -13.52 8.36 8.97
C THR A 50 -13.91 6.95 9.39
N ALA A 51 -15.03 6.77 10.11
CA ALA A 51 -15.54 5.44 10.46
C ALA A 51 -15.97 4.65 9.22
N ALA A 52 -16.57 5.30 8.22
CA ALA A 52 -17.00 4.67 6.98
C ALA A 52 -15.80 4.20 6.16
N GLY A 53 -14.78 5.03 6.01
CA GLY A 53 -13.54 4.65 5.35
C GLY A 53 -12.80 3.53 6.09
N LYS A 54 -12.75 3.55 7.43
CA LYS A 54 -12.20 2.45 8.24
C LYS A 54 -12.98 1.15 8.03
N ALA A 55 -14.30 1.21 7.98
CA ALA A 55 -15.14 0.05 7.68
C ALA A 55 -14.83 -0.52 6.29
N LEU A 56 -14.71 0.32 5.26
CA LEU A 56 -14.33 -0.10 3.91
C LEU A 56 -12.92 -0.71 3.86
N GLY A 57 -11.95 -0.09 4.54
CA GLY A 57 -10.60 -0.62 4.70
C GLY A 57 -10.61 -2.02 5.34
N ASN A 58 -11.40 -2.21 6.40
CA ASN A 58 -11.53 -3.50 7.06
C ASN A 58 -12.25 -4.53 6.17
N LEU A 59 -13.31 -4.15 5.45
CA LEU A 59 -14.03 -5.05 4.54
C LEU A 59 -13.19 -5.49 3.33
N THR A 60 -12.12 -4.76 3.01
CA THR A 60 -11.26 -5.03 1.85
C THR A 60 -9.90 -5.63 2.21
N ILE A 61 -9.65 -5.94 3.49
CA ILE A 61 -8.41 -6.60 3.90
C ILE A 61 -8.21 -7.87 3.07
N THR A 62 -7.06 -7.95 2.42
CA THR A 62 -6.71 -8.99 1.46
C THR A 62 -6.69 -10.37 2.13
N THR A 63 -7.80 -11.08 1.97
CA THR A 63 -7.96 -12.50 2.25
C THR A 63 -8.46 -13.17 0.97
N ALA A 64 -8.34 -14.49 0.87
CA ALA A 64 -8.78 -15.25 -0.32
C ALA A 64 -10.27 -15.07 -0.69
N VAL A 65 -11.08 -14.43 0.18
CA VAL A 65 -12.54 -14.32 0.06
C VAL A 65 -13.02 -12.87 -0.14
N CYS A 66 -12.13 -11.86 -0.10
CA CYS A 66 -12.53 -10.45 -0.09
C CYS A 66 -12.40 -9.71 -1.44
N THR A 67 -12.06 -10.41 -2.52
CA THR A 67 -11.95 -9.81 -3.86
C THR A 67 -13.28 -9.22 -4.36
N ASP A 68 -14.40 -9.87 -4.04
CA ASP A 68 -15.74 -9.42 -4.48
C ASP A 68 -16.13 -8.08 -3.83
N ASN A 69 -15.74 -7.86 -2.57
CA ASN A 69 -15.98 -6.60 -1.86
C ASN A 69 -15.28 -5.43 -2.58
N CYS A 70 -14.05 -5.64 -3.07
CA CYS A 70 -13.30 -4.65 -3.83
C CYS A 70 -13.97 -4.33 -5.18
N CYS A 71 -14.54 -5.35 -5.86
CA CYS A 71 -15.33 -5.14 -7.07
C CYS A 71 -16.58 -4.28 -6.80
N ASP A 72 -17.28 -4.51 -5.69
CA ASP A 72 -18.47 -3.75 -5.32
C ASP A 72 -18.15 -2.30 -4.94
N ILE A 73 -16.99 -2.03 -4.32
CA ILE A 73 -16.53 -0.67 -4.06
C ILE A 73 -16.39 0.10 -5.37
N LEU A 74 -15.80 -0.49 -6.39
CA LEU A 74 -15.58 0.13 -7.69
C LEU A 74 -16.77 0.00 -8.67
N PHE A 75 -17.92 -0.49 -8.20
CA PHE A 75 -19.11 -0.62 -9.05
C PHE A 75 -19.70 0.74 -9.46
N GLU A 76 -20.45 0.78 -10.58
CA GLU A 76 -21.08 1.95 -11.22
C GLU A 76 -20.11 3.00 -11.78
N ASP A 77 -19.30 3.62 -10.93
CA ASP A 77 -18.43 4.75 -11.31
C ASP A 77 -17.03 4.58 -10.71
N PRO A 78 -16.22 3.66 -11.26
CA PRO A 78 -14.88 3.39 -10.74
C PRO A 78 -13.95 4.60 -10.86
N GLU A 79 -14.12 5.42 -11.91
CA GLU A 79 -13.25 6.56 -12.17
C GLU A 79 -13.45 7.67 -11.14
N LEU A 80 -14.70 8.12 -10.94
CA LEU A 80 -15.01 9.15 -9.94
C LEU A 80 -14.60 8.70 -8.54
N LYS A 81 -14.87 7.43 -8.19
CA LYS A 81 -14.52 6.90 -6.87
C LYS A 81 -13.02 6.85 -6.64
N LEU A 82 -12.24 6.45 -7.64
CA LEU A 82 -10.78 6.44 -7.53
C LEU A 82 -10.24 7.87 -7.43
N ASN A 83 -10.78 8.80 -8.21
CA ASN A 83 -10.37 10.21 -8.16
C ASN A 83 -10.61 10.80 -6.77
N ASN A 84 -11.80 10.61 -6.21
CA ASN A 84 -12.10 11.08 -4.85
C ASN A 84 -11.19 10.43 -3.80
N LEU A 85 -10.83 9.15 -3.95
CA LEU A 85 -9.88 8.49 -3.04
C LEU A 85 -8.46 9.05 -3.15
N ILE A 86 -8.04 9.43 -4.35
CA ILE A 86 -6.74 10.07 -4.59
C ILE A 86 -6.72 11.46 -3.94
N ASP A 87 -7.78 12.25 -4.12
CA ASP A 87 -7.89 13.59 -3.55
C ASP A 87 -7.85 13.56 -2.00
N LEU A 88 -8.40 12.52 -1.38
CA LEU A 88 -8.35 12.31 0.07
C LEU A 88 -6.95 12.00 0.61
N LEU A 89 -5.94 11.76 -0.25
CA LEU A 89 -4.55 11.61 0.20
C LEU A 89 -3.90 12.95 0.59
N ASP A 90 -4.42 14.07 0.10
CA ASP A 90 -3.93 15.42 0.43
C ASP A 90 -4.52 15.95 1.75
N ASP A 91 -5.51 15.27 2.31
CA ASP A 91 -6.16 15.62 3.57
C ASP A 91 -5.58 14.78 4.72
N GLU A 92 -4.88 15.43 5.67
CA GLU A 92 -4.22 14.76 6.79
C GLU A 92 -5.17 13.89 7.63
N GLU A 93 -6.46 14.20 7.64
CA GLU A 93 -7.44 13.49 8.43
C GLU A 93 -7.89 12.17 7.76
N TYR A 94 -8.00 12.16 6.44
CA TYR A 94 -8.46 11.00 5.68
C TYR A 94 -7.35 10.19 5.04
N MET A 95 -6.15 10.76 4.88
CA MET A 95 -5.03 10.18 4.15
C MET A 95 -4.74 8.74 4.56
N CYS A 96 -4.63 8.43 5.86
CA CYS A 96 -4.35 7.05 6.30
C CYS A 96 -5.46 6.06 5.92
N VAL A 97 -6.72 6.51 5.95
CA VAL A 97 -7.88 5.69 5.63
C VAL A 97 -7.98 5.48 4.11
N ALA A 98 -7.80 6.54 3.33
CA ALA A 98 -7.76 6.49 1.88
C ALA A 98 -6.61 5.61 1.37
N ALA A 99 -5.40 5.79 1.91
CA ALA A 99 -4.22 4.99 1.56
C ALA A 99 -4.41 3.51 1.86
N ASN A 100 -5.00 3.16 3.01
CA ASN A 100 -5.29 1.77 3.35
C ASN A 100 -6.31 1.13 2.40
N LEU A 101 -7.35 1.87 2.02
CA LEU A 101 -8.34 1.39 1.06
C LEU A 101 -7.72 1.22 -0.33
N LEU A 102 -6.97 2.21 -0.83
CA LEU A 102 -6.25 2.14 -2.09
C LEU A 102 -5.25 0.96 -2.13
N HIS A 103 -4.50 0.75 -1.05
CA HIS A 103 -3.62 -0.42 -0.90
C HIS A 103 -4.40 -1.72 -1.06
N ASN A 104 -5.54 -1.86 -0.38
CA ASN A 104 -6.37 -3.06 -0.47
C ASN A 104 -6.93 -3.27 -1.87
N LEU A 105 -7.43 -2.21 -2.51
CA LEU A 105 -7.94 -2.30 -3.88
C LEU A 105 -6.84 -2.76 -4.82
N CYS A 106 -5.63 -2.19 -4.72
CA CYS A 106 -4.48 -2.61 -5.50
C CYS A 106 -4.08 -4.08 -5.22
N ALA A 107 -3.96 -4.46 -3.95
CA ALA A 107 -3.55 -5.80 -3.53
C ALA A 107 -4.53 -6.90 -3.98
N ASN A 108 -5.85 -6.67 -3.87
CA ASN A 108 -6.88 -7.64 -4.26
C ASN A 108 -7.15 -7.67 -5.77
N SER A 109 -6.69 -6.67 -6.52
CA SER A 109 -6.90 -6.63 -7.96
C SER A 109 -6.04 -7.65 -8.73
N ARG A 110 -4.91 -8.08 -8.15
CA ARG A 110 -3.89 -8.94 -8.76
C ARG A 110 -4.50 -10.26 -9.27
N GLY A 111 -4.82 -10.33 -10.56
CA GLY A 111 -5.34 -11.55 -11.22
C GLY A 111 -6.84 -11.56 -11.53
N ASN A 112 -7.58 -10.46 -11.35
CA ASN A 112 -9.01 -10.36 -11.69
C ASN A 112 -9.30 -9.20 -12.66
N MET A 113 -10.50 -9.18 -13.25
CA MET A 113 -11.08 -8.12 -14.10
C MET A 113 -10.93 -6.71 -13.47
N MET A 114 -10.85 -6.62 -12.14
CA MET A 114 -10.59 -5.37 -11.41
C MET A 114 -9.26 -4.71 -11.79
N VAL A 115 -8.21 -5.48 -12.14
CA VAL A 115 -6.96 -4.91 -12.67
C VAL A 115 -7.20 -4.19 -13.98
N ILE A 116 -8.14 -4.63 -14.82
CA ILE A 116 -8.42 -3.96 -16.09
C ILE A 116 -9.04 -2.59 -15.84
N ASN A 117 -10.02 -2.49 -14.93
CA ASN A 117 -10.65 -1.21 -14.59
C ASN A 117 -9.68 -0.25 -13.88
N LEU A 118 -8.84 -0.77 -12.97
CA LEU A 118 -7.81 0.04 -12.32
C LEU A 118 -6.75 0.49 -13.33
N ARG A 119 -6.20 -0.42 -14.14
CA ARG A 119 -5.17 -0.12 -15.15
C ARG A 119 -5.66 0.86 -16.21
N ALA A 120 -6.92 0.76 -16.63
CA ALA A 120 -7.54 1.64 -17.61
C ALA A 120 -7.81 3.05 -17.05
N ASN A 121 -7.76 3.23 -15.72
CA ASN A 121 -7.91 4.55 -15.12
C ASN A 121 -6.63 5.37 -15.34
N GLY A 122 -6.74 6.40 -16.18
CA GLY A 122 -5.63 7.30 -16.50
C GLY A 122 -5.09 8.04 -15.28
N HIS A 123 -5.93 8.36 -14.28
CA HIS A 123 -5.52 9.07 -13.08
C HIS A 123 -4.60 8.25 -12.17
N LEU A 124 -4.69 6.91 -12.18
CA LEU A 124 -3.69 6.10 -11.46
C LEU A 124 -2.27 6.36 -11.99
N GLN A 125 -2.16 6.56 -13.30
CA GLN A 125 -0.89 6.78 -13.99
C GLN A 125 -0.45 8.23 -13.94
N SER A 126 -1.36 9.17 -14.22
CA SER A 126 -1.05 10.60 -14.36
C SER A 126 -1.08 11.39 -13.05
N VAL A 127 -1.76 10.88 -12.01
CA VAL A 127 -1.93 11.57 -10.72
C VAL A 127 -1.41 10.72 -9.57
N LEU A 128 -2.01 9.56 -9.29
CA LEU A 128 -1.71 8.80 -8.06
C LEU A 128 -0.25 8.38 -7.99
N LEU A 129 0.27 7.75 -9.05
CA LEU A 129 1.65 7.27 -9.06
C LEU A 129 2.68 8.39 -8.84
N PRO A 130 2.64 9.53 -9.57
CA PRO A 130 3.50 10.68 -9.28
C PRO A 130 3.35 11.19 -7.85
N THR A 131 2.12 11.36 -7.37
CA THR A 131 1.83 11.90 -6.04
C THR A 131 2.44 11.02 -4.95
N VAL A 132 2.16 9.71 -4.94
CA VAL A 132 2.66 8.84 -3.87
C VAL A 132 4.16 8.65 -3.93
N MET A 133 4.76 8.61 -5.12
CA MET A 133 6.22 8.52 -5.24
C MET A 133 6.91 9.82 -4.79
N GLN A 134 6.29 10.97 -5.04
CA GLN A 134 6.78 12.24 -4.52
C GLN A 134 6.65 12.31 -2.99
N MET A 135 5.52 11.88 -2.43
CA MET A 135 5.35 11.79 -0.97
C MET A 135 6.38 10.85 -0.33
N VAL A 136 6.66 9.69 -0.95
CA VAL A 136 7.72 8.77 -0.51
C VAL A 136 9.09 9.45 -0.48
N ARG A 137 9.34 10.45 -1.34
CA ARG A 137 10.60 11.20 -1.39
C ARG A 137 10.67 12.33 -0.36
N THR A 138 9.55 12.96 -0.03
CA THR A 138 9.59 14.23 0.72
C THR A 138 9.01 14.16 2.13
N THR A 139 8.22 13.15 2.45
CA THR A 139 7.48 13.08 3.73
C THR A 139 8.14 12.12 4.72
N GLU A 140 7.69 12.18 5.98
CA GLU A 140 8.10 11.31 7.09
C GLU A 140 6.85 10.91 7.92
N GLY A 141 7.02 10.01 8.91
CA GLY A 141 5.95 9.66 9.85
C GLY A 141 4.68 9.13 9.16
N LYS A 142 3.51 9.63 9.57
CA LYS A 142 2.20 9.16 9.07
C LYS A 142 2.02 9.36 7.57
N GLN A 143 2.51 10.48 7.03
CA GLN A 143 2.44 10.77 5.60
C GLN A 143 3.29 9.78 4.79
N LEU A 144 4.48 9.47 5.28
CA LEU A 144 5.33 8.46 4.65
C LEU A 144 4.69 7.07 4.72
N GLU A 145 4.13 6.67 5.87
CA GLU A 145 3.45 5.38 5.99
C GLU A 145 2.28 5.25 5.01
N ALA A 146 1.45 6.29 4.87
CA ALA A 146 0.34 6.31 3.93
C ALA A 146 0.83 6.19 2.48
N ALA A 147 1.85 6.97 2.10
CA ALA A 147 2.44 6.93 0.76
C ALA A 147 3.03 5.55 0.43
N LEU A 148 3.78 4.96 1.36
CA LEU A 148 4.34 3.61 1.21
C LEU A 148 3.26 2.53 1.11
N CYS A 149 2.14 2.71 1.82
CA CYS A 149 1.00 1.81 1.76
C CYS A 149 0.52 1.65 0.30
N VAL A 150 0.38 2.76 -0.44
CA VAL A 150 -0.04 2.72 -1.84
C VAL A 150 1.11 2.34 -2.78
N ALA A 151 2.29 2.96 -2.61
CA ALA A 151 3.44 2.78 -3.50
C ALA A 151 3.95 1.32 -3.55
N SER A 152 3.85 0.59 -2.43
CA SER A 152 4.23 -0.83 -2.38
C SER A 152 3.36 -1.75 -3.25
N GLN A 153 2.18 -1.30 -3.66
CA GLN A 153 1.19 -2.09 -4.40
C GLN A 153 1.03 -1.65 -5.85
N ILE A 154 1.18 -0.35 -6.13
CA ILE A 154 0.83 0.26 -7.43
C ILE A 154 1.63 -0.34 -8.59
N GLY A 155 2.89 -0.73 -8.36
CA GLY A 155 3.75 -1.39 -9.35
C GLY A 155 3.28 -2.78 -9.79
N TYR A 156 2.33 -3.39 -9.09
CA TYR A 156 1.68 -4.63 -9.51
C TYR A 156 0.38 -4.41 -10.31
N VAL A 157 -0.20 -3.20 -10.23
CA VAL A 157 -1.43 -2.82 -10.93
C VAL A 157 -1.10 -2.23 -12.31
N ILE A 158 -0.17 -1.27 -12.34
CA ILE A 158 0.30 -0.54 -13.53
C ILE A 158 1.82 -0.73 -13.72
N PRO A 159 2.32 -1.97 -13.88
CA PRO A 159 3.75 -2.25 -13.91
C PRO A 159 4.48 -1.48 -15.01
N GLU A 160 3.88 -1.30 -16.18
CA GLU A 160 4.52 -0.63 -17.31
C GLU A 160 4.80 0.85 -17.00
N TYR A 161 3.82 1.56 -16.41
CA TYR A 161 3.95 2.97 -16.03
C TYR A 161 4.84 3.17 -14.80
N PHE A 162 4.76 2.24 -13.85
CA PHE A 162 5.65 2.22 -12.69
C PHE A 162 7.12 2.12 -13.12
N VAL A 163 7.40 1.21 -14.07
CA VAL A 163 8.74 1.05 -14.64
C VAL A 163 9.14 2.30 -15.42
N GLN A 164 8.28 2.81 -16.30
CA GLN A 164 8.56 4.01 -17.08
C GLN A 164 8.91 5.23 -16.20
N MET A 165 8.15 5.45 -15.13
CA MET A 165 8.45 6.51 -14.16
C MET A 165 9.82 6.29 -13.53
N LEU A 166 10.05 5.09 -12.97
CA LEU A 166 11.31 4.78 -12.32
C LEU A 166 12.50 4.82 -13.27
N GLU A 167 12.30 4.55 -14.57
CA GLU A 167 13.30 4.61 -15.63
C GLU A 167 13.60 6.04 -16.09
N SER A 168 12.61 6.93 -16.00
CA SER A 168 12.76 8.36 -16.30
C SER A 168 13.60 9.11 -15.27
N ASP A 169 13.78 8.56 -14.07
CA ASP A 169 14.67 9.13 -13.05
C ASP A 169 16.10 9.24 -13.57
N THR A 170 16.72 10.39 -13.34
CA THR A 170 18.17 10.55 -13.49
C THR A 170 18.91 9.67 -12.48
N ASN A 171 20.17 9.33 -12.74
CA ASN A 171 20.99 8.58 -11.78
C ASN A 171 21.04 9.23 -10.39
N ALA A 172 21.03 10.58 -10.34
CA ALA A 172 20.98 11.33 -9.08
C ALA A 172 19.63 11.13 -8.36
N ALA A 173 18.50 11.31 -9.06
CA ALA A 173 17.17 11.15 -8.47
C ALA A 173 16.88 9.71 -8.00
N ALA A 174 17.39 8.72 -8.73
CA ALA A 174 17.33 7.31 -8.34
C ALA A 174 18.18 7.05 -7.08
N ALA A 175 19.38 7.60 -7.01
CA ALA A 175 20.25 7.48 -5.84
C ALA A 175 19.66 8.16 -4.60
N GLU A 176 19.04 9.34 -4.75
CA GLU A 176 18.34 10.05 -3.67
C GLU A 176 17.14 9.26 -3.14
N LEU A 177 16.35 8.63 -4.03
CA LEU A 177 15.26 7.73 -3.60
C LEU A 177 15.81 6.64 -2.71
N VAL A 178 16.78 5.90 -3.23
CA VAL A 178 17.35 4.74 -2.57
C VAL A 178 17.97 5.13 -1.24
N GLU A 179 18.71 6.23 -1.22
CA GLU A 179 19.33 6.75 0.00
C GLU A 179 18.29 7.12 1.05
N LYS A 180 17.18 7.79 0.68
CA LYS A 180 16.09 8.03 1.62
C LYS A 180 15.52 6.73 2.17
N LEU A 181 15.16 5.76 1.31
CA LEU A 181 14.58 4.49 1.75
C LEU A 181 15.52 3.73 2.71
N VAL A 182 16.82 3.68 2.39
CA VAL A 182 17.84 3.05 3.23
C VAL A 182 17.99 3.78 4.56
N ASN A 183 18.10 5.11 4.54
CA ASN A 183 18.29 5.91 5.74
C ASN A 183 17.08 5.85 6.66
N THR A 184 15.86 5.85 6.12
CA THR A 184 14.63 5.65 6.91
C THR A 184 14.60 4.25 7.55
N LEU A 185 14.96 3.19 6.82
CA LEU A 185 15.07 1.86 7.44
C LEU A 185 16.11 1.82 8.56
N LYS A 186 17.27 2.47 8.37
CA LYS A 186 18.36 2.55 9.36
C LYS A 186 18.02 3.38 10.59
N SER A 187 17.19 4.42 10.45
CA SER A 187 16.82 5.29 11.57
C SER A 187 15.79 4.64 12.50
N ILE A 188 14.95 3.74 11.98
CA ILE A 188 13.87 3.09 12.74
C ILE A 188 14.36 1.78 13.37
N ARG A 189 14.93 1.87 14.57
CA ARG A 189 15.35 0.69 15.36
C ARG A 189 14.19 -0.12 15.89
N GLU A 190 13.10 0.55 16.26
CA GLU A 190 11.84 -0.06 16.70
C GLU A 190 10.67 0.66 16.03
N PRO A 191 9.59 -0.05 15.62
CA PRO A 191 8.44 0.60 15.00
C PRO A 191 7.74 1.56 15.96
N SER A 192 7.33 2.73 15.45
CA SER A 192 6.51 3.69 16.18
C SER A 192 5.07 3.15 16.36
N PRO A 193 4.44 3.32 17.53
CA PRO A 193 3.02 3.03 17.70
C PRO A 193 2.10 3.83 16.77
N ASP A 194 2.51 5.04 16.37
CA ASP A 194 1.71 5.95 15.53
C ASP A 194 1.69 5.56 14.04
N TYR A 195 2.72 4.87 13.59
CA TYR A 195 2.92 4.43 12.20
C TYR A 195 3.78 3.14 12.16
N PRO A 196 3.26 2.02 12.69
CA PRO A 196 4.05 0.83 12.98
C PRO A 196 4.49 0.05 11.73
N ARG A 197 3.94 0.37 10.55
CA ARG A 197 4.16 -0.40 9.32
C ARG A 197 5.25 0.16 8.42
N ILE A 198 5.85 1.32 8.72
CA ILE A 198 6.86 1.96 7.84
C ILE A 198 7.96 0.97 7.42
N ARG A 199 8.60 0.26 8.35
CA ARG A 199 9.68 -0.68 8.00
C ARG A 199 9.21 -1.77 7.05
N ARG A 200 8.05 -2.34 7.33
CA ARG A 200 7.44 -3.38 6.49
C ARG A 200 7.13 -2.85 5.09
N LEU A 201 6.41 -1.74 4.99
CA LEU A 201 5.99 -1.16 3.72
C LEU A 201 7.19 -0.67 2.89
N LEU A 202 8.26 -0.22 3.53
CA LEU A 202 9.54 0.08 2.86
C LEU A 202 10.13 -1.18 2.23
N VAL A 203 10.20 -2.30 2.95
CA VAL A 203 10.72 -3.55 2.38
C VAL A 203 9.81 -4.07 1.25
N GLU A 204 8.49 -3.91 1.36
CA GLU A 204 7.55 -4.22 0.27
C GLU A 204 7.77 -3.32 -0.96
N LEU A 205 7.95 -2.01 -0.79
CA LEU A 205 8.26 -1.08 -1.88
C LEU A 205 9.61 -1.41 -2.54
N VAL A 206 10.66 -1.65 -1.74
CA VAL A 206 11.97 -2.06 -2.24
C VAL A 206 11.85 -3.32 -3.07
N THR A 207 11.11 -4.32 -2.57
CA THR A 207 10.81 -5.57 -3.29
C THR A 207 10.14 -5.29 -4.63
N SER A 208 9.09 -4.45 -4.64
CA SER A 208 8.40 -4.05 -5.87
C SER A 208 9.33 -3.36 -6.87
N ILE A 209 10.15 -2.41 -6.41
CA ILE A 209 11.10 -1.68 -7.26
C ILE A 209 12.11 -2.66 -7.89
N VAL A 210 12.75 -3.54 -7.11
CA VAL A 210 13.79 -4.43 -7.67
C VAL A 210 13.23 -5.55 -8.54
N GLU A 211 11.99 -5.98 -8.29
CA GLU A 211 11.28 -6.95 -9.15
C GLU A 211 10.93 -6.36 -10.51
N LYS A 212 10.54 -5.08 -10.56
CA LYS A 212 10.06 -4.42 -11.78
C LYS A 212 11.14 -3.66 -12.53
N CYS A 213 12.09 -3.07 -11.82
CA CYS A 213 13.17 -2.23 -12.35
C CYS A 213 14.54 -2.72 -11.88
N PRO A 214 15.11 -3.76 -12.50
CA PRO A 214 16.39 -4.35 -12.06
C PRO A 214 17.57 -3.37 -12.00
N ARG A 215 17.53 -2.24 -12.74
CA ARG A 215 18.56 -1.19 -12.67
C ARG A 215 18.79 -0.63 -11.26
N TYR A 216 17.77 -0.67 -10.41
CA TYR A 216 17.86 -0.19 -9.02
C TYR A 216 18.63 -1.14 -8.10
N LYS A 217 18.83 -2.41 -8.49
CA LYS A 217 19.54 -3.41 -7.66
C LYS A 217 20.93 -2.92 -7.26
N GLU A 218 21.70 -2.46 -8.23
CA GLU A 218 23.08 -1.98 -8.00
C GLU A 218 23.09 -0.73 -7.09
N ILE A 219 22.15 0.19 -7.29
CA ILE A 219 22.02 1.40 -6.45
C ILE A 219 21.70 1.01 -4.99
N PHE A 220 20.77 0.06 -4.79
CA PHE A 220 20.44 -0.47 -3.46
C PHE A 220 21.64 -1.16 -2.80
N LEU A 221 22.41 -1.94 -3.55
CA LEU A 221 23.64 -2.57 -3.06
C LEU A 221 24.66 -1.52 -2.61
N GLN A 222 24.98 -0.55 -3.47
CA GLN A 222 25.96 0.50 -3.20
C GLN A 222 25.58 1.39 -2.01
N LYS A 223 24.28 1.66 -1.82
CA LYS A 223 23.78 2.46 -0.69
C LYS A 223 23.64 1.65 0.61
N GLY A 224 23.96 0.36 0.60
CA GLY A 224 23.98 -0.47 1.80
C GLY A 224 22.59 -0.91 2.27
N MET A 225 21.71 -1.29 1.33
CA MET A 225 20.40 -1.86 1.65
C MET A 225 20.49 -3.18 2.40
N ASN A 226 21.47 -4.05 2.08
CA ASN A 226 21.66 -5.32 2.80
C ASN A 226 21.90 -5.10 4.30
N ASP A 227 22.72 -4.11 4.67
CA ASP A 227 22.98 -3.76 6.07
C ASP A 227 21.72 -3.24 6.78
N ALA A 228 20.92 -2.41 6.08
CA ALA A 228 19.64 -1.93 6.60
C ALA A 228 18.67 -3.10 6.86
N LEU A 229 18.58 -4.05 5.92
CA LEU A 229 17.77 -5.25 6.07
C LEU A 229 18.26 -6.15 7.21
N ASP A 230 19.57 -6.31 7.41
CA ASP A 230 20.15 -7.05 8.54
C ASP A 230 19.81 -6.42 9.89
N MET A 231 19.88 -5.09 9.97
CA MET A 231 19.51 -4.36 11.18
C MET A 231 18.04 -4.60 11.55
N VAL A 232 17.13 -4.52 10.57
CA VAL A 232 15.70 -4.78 10.81
C VAL A 232 15.45 -6.25 11.17
N LYS A 233 16.13 -7.18 10.49
CA LYS A 233 16.03 -8.62 10.81
C LYS A 233 16.53 -8.95 12.22
N GLY A 234 17.52 -8.21 12.70
CA GLY A 234 18.06 -8.30 14.06
C GLY A 234 17.22 -7.62 15.15
N THR A 235 16.22 -6.81 14.78
CA THR A 235 15.34 -6.06 15.70
C THR A 235 13.85 -6.34 15.46
N PRO A 236 13.42 -7.61 15.57
CA PRO A 236 12.04 -7.97 15.28
C PRO A 236 11.07 -7.35 16.29
N SER A 237 9.94 -6.81 15.81
CA SER A 237 8.87 -6.30 16.66
C SER A 237 7.58 -7.09 16.51
N ARG A 238 6.83 -7.24 17.61
CA ARG A 238 5.46 -7.80 17.56
C ARG A 238 4.50 -6.92 16.78
N LEU A 239 4.75 -5.61 16.70
CA LEU A 239 3.89 -4.68 15.93
C LEU A 239 3.87 -5.06 14.44
N GLU A 240 5.00 -5.49 13.89
CA GLU A 240 5.13 -5.83 12.46
C GLU A 240 4.47 -7.15 12.07
N LYS A 241 3.96 -7.91 13.05
CA LYS A 241 3.10 -9.07 12.83
C LYS A 241 1.69 -8.66 12.42
N TYR A 242 1.26 -7.46 12.81
CA TYR A 242 -0.13 -7.03 12.66
C TYR A 242 -0.24 -5.86 11.70
N ARG A 243 -1.28 -5.94 10.86
CA ARG A 243 -1.65 -4.90 9.92
C ARG A 243 -2.64 -3.90 10.50
N VAL A 244 -3.52 -4.36 11.38
CA VAL A 244 -4.58 -3.54 11.99
C VAL A 244 -4.57 -3.75 13.49
N PHE A 245 -4.78 -2.65 14.21
CA PHE A 245 -4.82 -2.56 15.66
C PHE A 245 -6.18 -2.04 16.13
N LEU A 246 -6.63 -2.54 17.27
CA LEU A 246 -7.77 -2.02 18.02
C LEU A 246 -7.28 -1.64 19.42
N GLY A 247 -7.04 -0.35 19.65
CA GLY A 247 -6.26 0.09 20.81
C GLY A 247 -4.84 -0.46 20.74
N ASP A 248 -4.39 -1.10 21.81
CA ASP A 248 -3.04 -1.69 21.89
C ASP A 248 -2.99 -3.16 21.40
N GLU A 249 -4.11 -3.70 20.94
CA GLU A 249 -4.22 -5.09 20.49
C GLU A 249 -4.11 -5.19 18.96
N GLY A 250 -3.16 -6.00 18.49
CA GLY A 250 -3.08 -6.40 17.08
C GLY A 250 -4.18 -7.40 16.74
N VAL A 251 -5.10 -7.03 15.86
CA VAL A 251 -6.34 -7.79 15.57
C VAL A 251 -6.30 -8.50 14.22
N VAL A 252 -5.54 -7.97 13.25
CA VAL A 252 -5.40 -8.58 11.93
C VAL A 252 -3.92 -8.80 11.64
N ALA A 253 -3.52 -10.05 11.47
CA ALA A 253 -2.14 -10.40 11.16
C ALA A 253 -1.78 -10.12 9.69
N GLU A 254 -0.52 -9.82 9.43
CA GLU A 254 0.06 -9.79 8.10
C GLU A 254 0.20 -11.22 7.55
N ASN A 255 0.00 -11.38 6.23
CA ASN A 255 0.03 -12.71 5.58
C ASN A 255 1.44 -13.31 5.50
N LEU A 256 2.46 -12.45 5.36
CA LEU A 256 3.86 -12.87 5.26
C LEU A 256 4.65 -12.35 6.48
N PRO A 257 5.36 -13.20 7.24
CA PRO A 257 6.23 -12.74 8.32
C PRO A 257 7.30 -11.75 7.82
N MET A 258 7.63 -10.76 8.64
CA MET A 258 8.64 -9.73 8.30
C MET A 258 10.00 -10.35 7.92
N ARG A 259 10.40 -11.44 8.60
CA ARG A 259 11.62 -12.19 8.29
C ARG A 259 11.63 -12.69 6.84
N ASP A 260 10.54 -13.31 6.41
CA ASP A 260 10.43 -13.91 5.08
C ASP A 260 10.36 -12.82 4.00
N LEU A 261 9.71 -11.69 4.31
CA LEU A 261 9.69 -10.50 3.46
C LEU A 261 11.11 -9.94 3.25
N ILE A 262 11.90 -9.84 4.32
CA ILE A 262 13.31 -9.40 4.24
C ILE A 262 14.15 -10.39 3.41
N ASP A 263 13.98 -11.69 3.65
CA ASP A 263 14.73 -12.72 2.93
C ASP A 263 14.39 -12.71 1.43
N LYS A 264 13.12 -12.45 1.08
CA LYS A 264 12.70 -12.22 -0.31
C LYS A 264 13.38 -11.00 -0.92
N ALA A 265 13.29 -9.84 -0.26
CA ALA A 265 13.90 -8.59 -0.74
C ALA A 265 15.40 -8.76 -0.98
N ARG A 266 16.11 -9.38 -0.03
CA ARG A 266 17.54 -9.66 -0.13
C ARG A 266 17.86 -10.56 -1.33
N ARG A 267 17.14 -11.66 -1.51
CA ARG A 267 17.35 -12.56 -2.65
C ARG A 267 17.23 -11.82 -3.98
N LEU A 268 16.24 -10.94 -4.11
CA LEU A 268 16.00 -10.19 -5.34
C LEU A 268 17.09 -9.14 -5.62
N ILE A 269 17.55 -8.43 -4.58
CA ILE A 269 18.62 -7.44 -4.68
C ILE A 269 19.93 -8.08 -5.14
N ASN A 270 20.27 -9.25 -4.57
CA ASN A 270 21.53 -9.95 -4.87
C ASN A 270 21.44 -10.91 -6.07
N LEU A 271 20.29 -10.98 -6.75
CA LEU A 271 20.13 -11.82 -7.93
C LEU A 271 20.84 -11.17 -9.12
N GLU A 272 21.86 -11.83 -9.66
CA GLU A 272 22.55 -11.43 -10.88
C GLU A 272 21.54 -11.19 -12.01
N THR A 273 21.62 -10.03 -12.68
CA THR A 273 20.87 -9.80 -13.91
C THR A 273 21.50 -10.62 -15.03
N PRO A 274 20.74 -11.44 -15.78
CA PRO A 274 21.28 -12.16 -16.92
C PRO A 274 21.94 -11.18 -17.88
N THR A 275 23.20 -11.41 -18.20
CA THR A 275 23.89 -10.68 -19.27
C THR A 275 23.20 -10.98 -20.59
N PRO A 276 22.77 -9.97 -21.36
CA PRO A 276 22.54 -10.16 -22.78
C PRO A 276 23.91 -10.43 -23.41
N ASP A 277 23.98 -11.47 -24.25
CA ASP A 277 25.14 -11.96 -24.99
C ASP A 277 26.07 -12.96 -24.29
N ALA A 278 25.65 -14.22 -24.35
CA ALA A 278 26.54 -15.29 -24.77
C ALA A 278 25.82 -16.11 -25.85
N GLN A 279 25.78 -15.61 -27.08
CA GLN A 279 25.50 -16.47 -28.23
C GLN A 279 26.62 -17.52 -28.30
N PRO A 280 26.30 -18.83 -28.30
CA PRO A 280 27.32 -19.84 -28.51
C PRO A 280 27.83 -19.71 -29.95
N VAL A 281 29.12 -19.40 -30.09
CA VAL A 281 29.85 -19.61 -31.33
C VAL A 281 29.75 -21.10 -31.65
N GLN A 282 28.93 -21.43 -32.64
CA GLN A 282 28.88 -22.80 -33.16
C GLN A 282 30.14 -23.07 -34.01
N PRO A 283 30.71 -24.29 -33.92
CA PRO A 283 31.88 -24.69 -34.70
C PRO A 283 31.57 -24.84 -36.19
#